data_AF-B8CGX1-F1
#
_entry.id   AF-B8CGX1-F1
#
_cell.length_a   1.000
_cell.length_b   1.000
_cell.length_c   1.000
_cell.angle_alpha   90.00
_cell.angle_beta   90.00
_cell.angle_gamma   90.00
#
_symmetry.space_group_name_H-M   'P 1'
#
loop_
_entity.id
_entity.type
_entity.pdbx_description
1 polymer ?
#
loop_
_entity_poly.entity_id
_entity_poly.type
_entity_poly.pdbx_seq_one_letter_code
_entity_poly.pdbx_strand_id
1 'polypeptide(L)'
;MPLKRASSSRAGIVKSVEPQLQLLVDELPLQQSLQIVYGAEDGPLFDPELMQIHIPYAFIIEVFNRFSADNYQKTGVSAATATQDALLHTIGHEYGHAFIYANQVIVLGKEEDAVDTLATLYQSV
;
A
#
# COMPACT_ATOMS: atom_id res chain seq x y z
N MET A 1 17.46 -12.88 30.00
CA MET A 1 16.59 -11.70 29.82
C MET A 1 16.13 -11.70 28.37
N PRO A 2 14.87 -12.03 28.02
CA PRO A 2 14.46 -12.04 26.62
C PRO A 2 13.87 -10.68 26.23
N LEU A 3 14.37 -10.13 25.13
CA LEU A 3 13.90 -8.91 24.46
C LEU A 3 12.44 -9.11 24.03
N LYS A 4 11.51 -8.38 24.66
CA LYS A 4 10.09 -8.33 24.28
C LYS A 4 9.93 -7.49 23.01
N ARG A 5 9.72 -8.21 21.89
CA ARG A 5 8.81 -7.92 20.77
C ARG A 5 8.90 -6.53 20.09
N ALA A 6 9.76 -6.44 19.08
CA ALA A 6 9.59 -5.53 17.95
C ALA A 6 8.51 -6.03 16.94
N SER A 7 7.80 -7.12 17.24
CA SER A 7 6.81 -7.73 16.34
C SER A 7 5.43 -7.05 16.35
N SER A 8 5.19 -6.08 17.26
CA SER A 8 3.87 -5.47 17.44
C SER A 8 3.59 -4.28 16.51
N SER A 9 4.61 -3.70 15.88
CA SER A 9 4.45 -2.49 15.05
C SER A 9 4.01 -2.82 13.61
N ARG A 10 4.49 -3.92 13.01
CA ARG A 10 4.25 -4.27 11.59
C ARG A 10 2.81 -4.69 11.31
N ALA A 11 2.30 -5.65 12.09
CA ALA A 11 0.92 -6.09 11.96
C ALA A 11 -0.10 -4.99 12.32
N GLY A 12 0.31 -4.02 13.15
CA GLY A 12 -0.51 -2.84 13.47
C GLY A 12 -0.64 -1.89 12.27
N ILE A 13 0.46 -1.63 11.55
CA ILE A 13 0.48 -0.77 10.35
C ILE A 13 -0.33 -1.41 9.21
N VAL A 14 -0.17 -2.72 8.99
CA VAL A 14 -0.95 -3.44 7.96
C VAL A 14 -2.46 -3.37 8.27
N LYS A 15 -2.85 -3.71 9.50
CA LYS A 15 -4.27 -3.66 9.90
C LYS A 15 -4.88 -2.27 9.84
N SER A 16 -4.07 -1.21 10.01
CA SER A 16 -4.60 0.15 10.02
C SER A 16 -5.00 0.68 8.65
N VAL A 17 -4.52 0.07 7.55
CA VAL A 17 -4.88 0.51 6.18
C VAL A 17 -6.02 -0.32 5.57
N GLU A 18 -6.37 -1.46 6.19
CA GLU A 18 -7.45 -2.35 5.73
C GLU A 18 -8.79 -1.64 5.50
N PRO A 19 -9.27 -0.73 6.37
CA PRO A 19 -10.57 -0.08 6.17
C PRO A 19 -10.61 0.78 4.89
N GLN A 20 -9.57 1.56 4.62
CA GLN A 20 -9.49 2.40 3.42
C GLN A 20 -9.37 1.55 2.15
N LEU A 21 -8.61 0.46 2.21
CA LEU A 21 -8.53 -0.50 1.12
C LEU A 21 -9.88 -1.17 0.84
N GLN A 22 -10.67 -1.48 1.88
CA GLN A 22 -11.99 -2.06 1.68
C GLN A 22 -12.94 -1.09 0.96
N LEU A 23 -12.89 0.21 1.28
CA LEU A 23 -13.67 1.21 0.55
C LEU A 23 -13.31 1.25 -0.94
N LEU A 24 -12.01 1.26 -1.25
CA LEU A 24 -11.53 1.20 -2.64
C LEU A 24 -12.05 -0.05 -3.36
N VAL A 25 -11.98 -1.22 -2.71
CA VAL A 25 -12.44 -2.50 -3.27
C VAL A 25 -13.95 -2.52 -3.51
N ASP A 26 -14.73 -1.95 -2.59
CA ASP A 26 -16.19 -1.92 -2.69
C ASP A 26 -16.65 -0.99 -3.83
N GLU A 27 -15.95 0.13 -4.06
CA GLU A 27 -16.29 1.10 -5.11
C GLU A 27 -15.79 0.67 -6.50
N LEU A 28 -14.66 -0.05 -6.56
CA LEU A 28 -14.01 -0.47 -7.81
C LEU A 28 -13.82 -2.00 -7.87
N PRO A 29 -14.90 -2.79 -7.96
CA PRO A 29 -14.80 -4.24 -7.93
C PRO A 29 -14.02 -4.82 -9.11
N LEU A 30 -13.19 -5.83 -8.82
CA LEU A 30 -12.41 -6.57 -9.80
C LEU A 30 -13.19 -7.76 -10.35
N GLN A 31 -12.99 -8.08 -11.64
CA GLN A 31 -13.52 -9.31 -12.24
C GLN A 31 -12.76 -10.59 -11.82
N GLN A 32 -11.61 -10.43 -11.15
CA GLN A 32 -10.75 -11.52 -10.69
C GLN A 32 -10.36 -11.29 -9.23
N SER A 33 -10.16 -12.38 -8.48
CA SER A 33 -9.74 -12.29 -7.08
C SER A 33 -8.28 -11.84 -7.00
N LEU A 34 -8.04 -10.75 -6.28
CA LEU A 34 -6.72 -10.20 -6.02
C LEU A 34 -6.29 -10.52 -4.57
N GLN A 35 -5.03 -10.91 -4.39
CA GLN A 35 -4.46 -11.15 -3.06
C GLN A 35 -3.35 -10.13 -2.75
N ILE A 36 -3.28 -9.67 -1.50
CA ILE A 36 -2.15 -8.85 -1.03
C ILE A 36 -1.20 -9.76 -0.24
N VAL A 37 0.05 -9.87 -0.70
CA VAL A 37 1.08 -10.74 -0.13
C VAL A 37 2.11 -9.88 0.60
N TYR A 38 2.03 -9.87 1.92
CA TYR A 38 3.01 -9.21 2.78
C TYR A 38 4.23 -10.11 3.01
N GLY A 39 5.42 -9.52 2.94
CA GLY A 39 6.68 -10.23 3.12
C GLY A 39 7.19 -10.94 1.86
N ALA A 40 6.76 -10.51 0.68
CA ALA A 40 7.36 -10.88 -0.59
C ALA A 40 8.85 -10.48 -0.65
N GLU A 41 9.63 -11.15 -1.51
CA GLU A 41 11.05 -10.83 -1.73
C GLU A 41 11.22 -9.55 -2.54
N ASP A 42 10.41 -9.39 -3.60
CA ASP A 42 10.42 -8.25 -4.51
C ASP A 42 9.15 -7.39 -4.36
N GLY A 43 9.22 -6.14 -4.82
CA GLY A 43 8.14 -5.16 -4.75
C GLY A 43 8.49 -3.88 -3.97
N PRO A 44 7.52 -2.99 -3.72
CA PRO A 44 6.09 -3.16 -3.98
C PRO A 44 5.76 -3.24 -5.48
N LEU A 45 4.86 -4.16 -5.87
CA LEU A 45 4.38 -4.31 -7.25
C LEU A 45 3.09 -5.13 -7.32
N PHE A 46 2.33 -4.95 -8.40
CA PHE A 46 1.28 -5.86 -8.86
C PHE A 46 1.83 -6.89 -9.87
N ASP A 47 1.61 -8.17 -9.61
CA ASP A 47 1.89 -9.30 -10.49
C ASP A 47 0.58 -9.75 -11.18
N PRO A 48 0.42 -9.50 -12.49
CA PRO A 48 -0.78 -9.86 -13.26
C PRO A 48 -0.90 -11.36 -13.57
N GLU A 49 0.20 -12.13 -13.52
CA GLU A 49 0.16 -13.58 -13.75
C GLU A 49 -0.42 -14.30 -12.52
N LEU A 50 -0.07 -13.82 -11.33
CA LEU A 50 -0.52 -14.39 -10.07
C LEU A 50 -1.77 -13.72 -9.48
N MET A 51 -2.17 -12.56 -10.02
CA MET A 51 -3.19 -11.67 -9.43
C MET A 51 -2.84 -11.33 -7.97
N GLN A 52 -1.62 -10.84 -7.76
CA GLN A 52 -1.10 -10.53 -6.42
C GLN A 52 -0.46 -9.15 -6.34
N ILE A 53 -0.69 -8.43 -5.25
CA ILE A 53 0.11 -7.27 -4.88
C ILE A 53 1.15 -7.74 -3.88
N HIS A 54 2.42 -7.59 -4.20
CA HIS A 54 3.55 -7.99 -3.36
C HIS A 54 4.04 -6.80 -2.56
N ILE A 55 4.10 -6.93 -1.24
CA ILE A 55 4.56 -5.88 -0.33
C ILE A 55 5.69 -6.42 0.56
N PRO A 56 6.97 -6.15 0.23
CA PRO A 56 8.08 -6.56 1.07
C PRO A 56 8.05 -5.90 2.45
N TYR A 57 8.44 -6.65 3.50
CA TYR A 57 8.60 -6.04 4.83
C TYR A 57 9.76 -5.03 4.86
N ALA A 58 10.77 -5.22 4.00
CA ALA A 58 11.89 -4.29 3.86
C ALA A 58 11.40 -2.89 3.49
N PHE A 59 10.46 -2.79 2.54
CA PHE A 59 9.83 -1.53 2.14
C PHE A 59 9.18 -0.81 3.33
N ILE A 60 8.32 -1.50 4.09
CA ILE A 60 7.63 -0.89 5.25
C ILE A 60 8.64 -0.37 6.29
N ILE A 61 9.72 -1.12 6.53
CA ILE A 61 10.78 -0.74 7.47
C ILE A 61 11.55 0.47 6.97
N GLU A 62 11.91 0.50 5.68
CA GLU A 62 12.63 1.61 5.07
C GLU A 62 11.83 2.91 5.15
N VAL A 63 10.54 2.86 4.76
CA VAL A 63 9.64 4.01 4.82
C VAL A 63 9.52 4.53 6.26
N PHE A 64 9.32 3.64 7.23
CA PHE A 64 9.26 4.02 8.64
C PHE A 64 10.56 4.66 9.13
N ASN A 65 11.71 4.08 8.78
CA ASN A 65 13.01 4.60 9.17
C ASN A 65 13.27 5.98 8.56
N ARG A 66 12.87 6.19 7.30
CA ARG A 66 12.97 7.49 6.62
C ARG A 66 12.17 8.57 7.36
N PHE A 67 10.90 8.32 7.64
CA PHE A 67 10.07 9.27 8.40
C PHE A 67 10.53 9.46 9.85
N SER A 68 11.18 8.45 10.44
CA SER A 68 11.77 8.58 11.77
C SER A 68 13.04 9.43 11.77
N ALA A 69 13.86 9.36 10.72
CA ALA A 69 15.11 10.09 10.59
C ALA A 69 14.91 11.58 10.27
N ASP A 70 13.88 11.93 9.50
CA ASP A 70 13.67 13.30 8.98
C ASP A 70 13.06 14.30 9.98
N ASN A 71 12.99 13.98 11.28
CA ASN A 71 12.25 14.77 12.30
C ASN A 71 10.80 15.05 11.89
N TYR A 72 10.15 14.12 11.19
CA TYR A 72 8.81 14.31 10.64
C TYR A 72 7.76 14.64 11.70
N GLN A 73 8.01 14.28 12.96
CA GLN A 73 7.21 14.69 14.12
C GLN A 73 7.00 16.21 14.24
N LYS A 74 7.88 17.04 13.63
CA LYS A 74 7.73 18.51 13.59
C LYS A 74 6.53 18.97 12.75
N THR A 75 6.00 18.13 11.86
CA THR A 75 4.77 18.39 11.09
C THR A 75 3.49 18.06 11.86
N GLY A 76 3.62 17.46 13.05
CA GLY A 76 2.50 16.94 13.84
C GLY A 76 2.07 15.52 13.43
N VAL A 77 2.64 14.94 12.38
CA VAL A 77 2.36 13.58 11.93
C VAL A 77 3.42 12.62 12.46
N SER A 78 2.97 11.49 13.05
CA SER A 78 3.90 10.47 13.55
C SER A 78 4.54 9.70 12.37
N ALA A 79 5.77 9.20 12.54
CA ALA A 79 6.39 8.36 11.52
C ALA A 79 5.56 7.11 11.18
N ALA A 80 4.83 6.56 12.16
CA ALA A 80 3.91 5.46 11.93
C ALA A 80 2.74 5.87 11.03
N THR A 81 2.12 7.02 11.27
CA THR A 81 1.03 7.57 10.44
C THR A 81 1.52 7.85 9.02
N ALA A 82 2.66 8.52 8.86
CA ALA A 82 3.23 8.77 7.53
C ALA A 82 3.57 7.46 6.80
N THR A 83 4.01 6.43 7.51
CA THR A 83 4.24 5.09 6.93
C THR A 83 2.92 4.43 6.51
N GLN A 84 1.84 4.60 7.28
CA GLN A 84 0.51 4.11 6.92
C GLN A 84 0.01 4.79 5.64
N ASP A 85 0.15 6.11 5.54
CA ASP A 85 -0.29 6.87 4.36
C ASP A 85 0.49 6.46 3.11
N ALA A 86 1.82 6.29 3.24
CA ALA A 86 2.66 5.81 2.16
C ALA A 86 2.32 4.36 1.75
N LEU A 87 2.07 3.48 2.72
CA LEU A 87 1.66 2.10 2.45
C LEU A 87 0.30 2.04 1.76
N LEU A 88 -0.68 2.84 2.22
CA LEU A 88 -2.00 2.94 1.61
C LEU A 88 -1.91 3.47 0.17
N HIS A 89 -1.09 4.50 -0.07
CA HIS A 89 -0.81 5.00 -1.41
C HIS A 89 -0.32 3.88 -2.33
N THR A 90 0.70 3.17 -1.85
CA THR A 90 1.40 2.15 -2.62
C THR A 90 0.44 1.03 -2.98
N ILE A 91 -0.31 0.50 -2.00
CA ILE A 91 -1.29 -0.56 -2.28
C ILE A 91 -2.41 -0.03 -3.19
N GLY A 92 -2.87 1.20 -3.00
CA GLY A 92 -3.88 1.81 -3.87
C GLY A 92 -3.42 1.97 -5.32
N HIS A 93 -2.16 2.34 -5.53
CA HIS A 93 -1.52 2.43 -6.84
C HIS A 93 -1.48 1.05 -7.52
N GLU A 94 -0.95 0.04 -6.82
CA GLU A 94 -0.91 -1.34 -7.34
C GLU A 94 -2.31 -1.94 -7.57
N TYR A 95 -3.29 -1.55 -6.73
CA TYR A 95 -4.69 -1.92 -6.94
C TYR A 95 -5.26 -1.29 -8.21
N GLY A 96 -4.87 -0.06 -8.53
CA GLY A 96 -5.24 0.60 -9.78
C GLY A 96 -4.78 -0.19 -11.00
N HIS A 97 -3.54 -0.67 -11.01
CA HIS A 97 -3.05 -1.58 -12.06
C HIS A 97 -3.85 -2.88 -12.11
N ALA A 98 -4.12 -3.48 -10.95
CA ALA A 98 -4.94 -4.69 -10.87
C ALA A 98 -6.36 -4.47 -11.41
N PHE A 99 -6.97 -3.31 -11.17
CA PHE A 99 -8.28 -2.94 -11.70
C PHE A 99 -8.28 -2.81 -13.21
N ILE A 100 -7.32 -2.09 -13.76
CA ILE A 100 -7.18 -1.92 -15.21
C ILE A 100 -7.01 -3.29 -15.89
N TYR A 101 -6.13 -4.12 -15.35
CA TYR A 101 -5.87 -5.46 -15.85
C TYR A 101 -7.07 -6.40 -15.72
N ALA A 102 -7.64 -6.54 -14.52
CA ALA A 102 -8.72 -7.49 -14.27
C ALA A 102 -9.98 -7.17 -15.07
N ASN A 103 -10.28 -5.88 -15.25
CA ASN A 103 -11.49 -5.41 -15.92
C ASN A 103 -11.26 -5.07 -17.40
N GLN A 104 -10.04 -5.31 -17.92
CA GLN A 104 -9.66 -5.05 -19.31
C GLN A 104 -9.95 -3.61 -19.74
N VAL A 105 -9.67 -2.65 -18.84
CA VAL A 105 -9.84 -1.23 -19.12
C VAL A 105 -8.79 -0.81 -20.15
N ILE A 106 -9.25 -0.25 -21.28
CA ILE A 106 -8.34 0.20 -22.32
C ILE A 106 -7.70 1.52 -21.89
N VAL A 107 -6.40 1.51 -21.64
CA VAL A 107 -5.58 2.69 -21.35
C VAL A 107 -4.59 2.89 -22.48
N LEU A 108 -4.70 4.01 -23.19
CA LEU A 108 -3.85 4.32 -24.35
C LEU A 108 -2.53 5.03 -23.95
N GLY A 109 -2.37 5.35 -22.67
CA GLY A 109 -1.21 6.02 -22.08
C GLY A 109 -1.57 6.66 -20.74
N LYS A 110 -0.56 7.14 -20.00
CA LYS A 110 -0.70 7.75 -18.67
C LYS A 110 -1.37 6.85 -17.62
N GLU A 111 -1.10 5.55 -17.70
CA GLU A 111 -1.60 4.58 -16.71
C GLU A 111 -1.12 4.95 -15.30
N GLU A 112 0.18 5.14 -15.13
CA GLU A 112 0.82 5.60 -13.89
C GLU A 112 0.13 6.84 -13.29
N ASP A 113 -0.05 7.90 -14.10
CA ASP A 113 -0.72 9.12 -13.64
C ASP A 113 -2.15 8.85 -13.14
N ALA A 114 -2.87 7.93 -13.81
CA ALA A 114 -4.24 7.59 -13.46
C ALA A 114 -4.32 6.78 -12.16
N VAL A 115 -3.44 5.79 -11.98
CA VAL A 115 -3.39 4.97 -10.77
C VAL A 115 -2.83 5.75 -9.57
N ASP A 116 -1.90 6.68 -9.78
CA ASP A 116 -1.44 7.63 -8.75
C ASP A 116 -2.57 8.53 -8.30
N THR A 117 -3.32 9.09 -9.25
CA THR A 117 -4.48 9.94 -8.95
C THR A 117 -5.52 9.15 -8.16
N LEU A 118 -5.80 7.91 -8.56
CA LEU A 118 -6.68 7.01 -7.82
C LEU A 118 -6.17 6.83 -6.39
N ALA A 119 -4.91 6.44 -6.21
CA ALA A 119 -4.31 6.22 -4.89
C ALA A 119 -4.42 7.46 -3.98
N THR A 120 -4.25 8.66 -4.52
CA THR A 120 -4.42 9.91 -3.76
C THR A 120 -5.86 10.15 -3.29
N LEU A 121 -6.88 9.78 -4.08
CA LEU A 121 -8.28 9.99 -3.71
C LEU A 121 -8.73 9.17 -2.49
N TYR A 122 -8.08 8.03 -2.23
CA TYR A 122 -8.42 7.12 -1.13
C TYR A 122 -7.50 7.27 0.09
N GLN A 123 -6.62 8.28 0.11
CA GLN A 123 -5.84 8.63 1.29
C GLN A 123 -6.63 9.54 2.25
N SER A 124 -6.35 9.39 3.55
CA SER A 124 -6.95 10.25 4.58
C SER A 124 -6.31 11.64 4.52
N VAL A 125 -7.12 12.71 4.45
CA VAL A 125 -6.68 14.11 4.56
C VAL A 125 -6.53 14.51 6.03
#